data_AF-A0A7G1GYL5-F1
#
_entry.id   AF-A0A7G1GYL5-F1
#
_cell.length_a   1.000
_cell.length_b   1.000
_cell.length_c   1.000
_cell.angle_alpha   90.00
_cell.angle_beta   90.00
_cell.angle_gamma   90.00
#
_symmetry.space_group_name_H-M   'P 1'
#
loop_
_entity.id
_entity.type
_entity.pdbx_description
1 polymer ?
#
loop_
_entity_poly.entity_id
_entity_poly.type
_entity_poly.pdbx_seq_one_letter_code
_entity_poly.pdbx_strand_id
1 'polypeptide(L)'
;MICPRCKGELTETVKHNVVIDHCTSCGGIWLDKGELSKIISQIKQAEASLDEEFKPLWKDKREYYDKYKYKKKSTFEKIFDIFD
;
A
#
# COMPACT_ATOMS: atom_id res chain seq x y z
N MET A 1 13.56 -6.45 -17.88
CA MET A 1 14.46 -6.99 -16.82
C MET A 1 14.05 -8.42 -16.46
N ILE A 2 14.89 -9.21 -15.78
CA ILE A 2 14.56 -10.60 -15.38
C ILE A 2 14.14 -10.63 -13.92
N CYS A 3 13.02 -11.29 -13.62
CA CYS A 3 12.56 -11.50 -12.25
C CYS A 3 13.52 -12.44 -11.50
N PRO A 4 14.15 -12.04 -10.39
CA PRO A 4 15.08 -12.91 -9.68
C PRO A 4 14.39 -14.07 -8.93
N ARG A 5 13.06 -14.02 -8.74
CA ARG A 5 12.30 -15.11 -8.10
C ARG A 5 12.04 -16.28 -9.05
N CYS A 6 11.53 -16.02 -10.25
CA CYS A 6 11.10 -17.07 -11.18
C CYS A 6 11.79 -17.02 -12.55
N LYS A 7 12.75 -16.11 -12.74
CA LYS A 7 13.46 -15.86 -14.00
C LYS A 7 12.56 -15.45 -15.19
N GLY A 8 11.31 -15.09 -14.92
CA GLY A 8 10.37 -14.58 -15.91
C GLY A 8 10.67 -13.13 -16.30
N GLU A 9 9.96 -12.63 -17.30
CA GLU A 9 10.08 -11.25 -17.74
C GLU A 9 9.40 -10.28 -16.75
N LEU A 10 10.06 -9.15 -16.49
CA LEU A 10 9.48 -8.00 -15.80
C LEU A 10 8.96 -7.00 -16.83
N THR A 11 7.72 -6.58 -16.65
CA THR A 11 7.03 -5.60 -17.47
C THR A 11 6.81 -4.31 -16.68
N GLU A 12 7.31 -3.20 -17.23
CA GLU A 12 7.13 -1.86 -16.67
C GLU A 12 5.70 -1.36 -16.89
N THR A 13 5.11 -0.71 -15.88
CA THR A 13 3.80 -0.08 -15.98
C THR A 13 3.72 1.12 -15.06
N VAL A 14 3.08 2.20 -15.51
CA VAL A 14 2.85 3.39 -14.68
C VAL A 14 1.48 3.28 -13.99
N LYS A 15 1.46 3.36 -12.65
CA LYS A 15 0.23 3.41 -11.85
C LYS A 15 0.30 4.56 -10.85
N HIS A 16 -0.73 5.40 -10.80
CA HIS A 16 -0.80 6.55 -9.89
C HIS A 16 0.47 7.42 -9.91
N ASN A 17 1.03 7.67 -11.10
CA ASN A 17 2.29 8.40 -11.30
C ASN A 17 3.53 7.77 -10.63
N VAL A 18 3.51 6.47 -10.38
CA VAL A 18 4.65 5.67 -9.94
C VAL A 18 4.94 4.61 -11.00
N VAL A 19 6.20 4.49 -11.39
CA VAL A 19 6.63 3.42 -12.31
C VAL A 19 6.74 2.14 -11.47
N ILE A 20 6.23 1.04 -11.99
CA ILE A 20 6.23 -0.24 -11.29
C ILE A 20 6.60 -1.32 -12.29
N ASP A 21 7.62 -2.11 -11.96
CA ASP A 21 7.95 -3.32 -12.68
C ASP A 21 7.20 -4.50 -12.06
N HIS A 22 6.49 -5.28 -12.86
CA HIS A 22 5.82 -6.47 -12.38
C HIS A 22 6.14 -7.69 -13.24
N CYS A 23 6.30 -8.84 -12.58
CA CYS A 23 6.51 -10.10 -13.27
C CYS A 23 5.17 -10.71 -13.69
N THR A 24 4.99 -10.92 -14.99
CA THR A 24 3.77 -11.54 -15.53
C THR A 24 3.64 -13.03 -15.17
N SER A 25 4.74 -13.68 -14.81
CA SER A 25 4.76 -15.12 -14.49
C SER A 25 4.44 -15.41 -13.02
N CYS A 26 4.99 -14.65 -12.08
CA CYS A 26 4.83 -14.92 -10.64
C CYS A 26 4.12 -13.80 -9.85
N GLY A 27 3.81 -12.68 -10.50
CA GLY A 27 3.18 -11.51 -9.86
C GLY A 27 4.10 -10.70 -8.94
N GLY A 28 5.41 -10.98 -8.91
CA GLY A 28 6.37 -10.21 -8.13
C GLY A 28 6.44 -8.76 -8.60
N ILE A 29 6.56 -7.82 -7.65
CA ILE A 29 6.65 -6.38 -7.92
C ILE A 29 8.06 -5.90 -7.58
N TRP A 30 8.68 -5.15 -8.50
CA TRP A 30 9.94 -4.45 -8.33
C TRP A 30 9.71 -2.95 -8.31
N LEU A 31 10.31 -2.29 -7.32
CA LEU A 31 10.23 -0.85 -7.12
C LEU A 31 11.64 -0.30 -6.94
N ASP A 32 11.91 0.84 -7.56
CA ASP A 32 13.16 1.56 -7.40
C ASP A 32 13.19 2.35 -6.07
N LYS A 33 14.41 2.79 -5.72
CA LYS A 33 14.62 3.62 -4.53
C LYS A 33 13.79 4.91 -4.63
N GLY A 34 12.88 5.08 -3.67
CA GLY A 34 12.02 6.25 -3.55
C GLY A 34 10.62 6.09 -4.16
N GLU A 35 10.38 5.05 -4.96
CA GLU A 35 9.04 4.75 -5.49
C GLU A 35 8.11 4.24 -4.40
N LEU A 36 8.61 3.35 -3.55
CA LEU A 36 7.89 2.88 -2.36
C LEU A 36 7.44 4.07 -1.47
N SER A 37 8.31 5.06 -1.27
CA SER A 37 7.98 6.25 -0.48
C SER A 37 6.85 7.07 -1.10
N LYS A 38 6.80 7.19 -2.44
CA LYS A 38 5.70 7.86 -3.15
C LYS A 38 4.38 7.11 -2.95
N ILE A 39 4.38 5.80 -3.10
CA ILE A 39 3.18 4.96 -2.89
C ILE A 39 2.67 5.12 -1.45
N ILE A 40 3.55 5.01 -0.44
CA ILE A 40 3.17 5.19 0.97
C ILE A 40 2.57 6.57 1.21
N SER A 41 3.17 7.63 0.64
CA SER A 41 2.66 8.99 0.80
C SER A 41 1.26 9.13 0.19
N GLN A 42 1.02 8.55 -0.99
CA GLN A 42 -0.28 8.59 -1.64
C GLN A 42 -1.35 7.84 -0.83
N ILE A 43 -0.99 6.66 -0.28
CA ILE A 43 -1.91 5.91 0.60
C ILE A 43 -2.27 6.73 1.83
N LYS A 44 -1.29 7.36 2.50
CA LYS A 44 -1.57 8.22 3.67
C LYS A 44 -2.49 9.38 3.36
N GLN A 45 -2.33 10.00 2.18
CA GLN A 45 -3.21 11.08 1.72
C GLN A 45 -4.63 10.57 1.46
N ALA A 46 -4.77 9.43 0.78
CA ALA A 46 -6.06 8.82 0.51
C ALA A 46 -6.78 8.43 1.83
N GLU A 47 -6.08 7.81 2.78
CA GLU A 47 -6.63 7.52 4.10
C GLU A 47 -7.09 8.77 4.83
N ALA A 48 -6.29 9.84 4.82
CA ALA A 48 -6.66 11.10 5.47
C ALA A 48 -7.91 11.73 4.82
N SER A 49 -8.04 11.66 3.49
CA SER A 49 -9.23 12.16 2.80
C SER A 49 -10.49 11.37 3.17
N LEU A 50 -10.39 10.05 3.27
CA LEU A 50 -11.51 9.20 3.72
C LEU A 50 -11.86 9.46 5.18
N ASP A 51 -10.86 9.62 6.06
CA ASP A 51 -11.11 9.92 7.47
C ASP A 51 -11.87 11.24 7.65
N GLU A 52 -11.56 12.29 6.85
CA GLU A 52 -12.29 13.56 6.90
C GLU A 52 -13.69 13.47 6.27
N GLU A 53 -13.85 12.79 5.12
CA GLU A 53 -15.15 12.63 4.46
C GLU A 53 -16.14 11.87 5.35
N PHE A 54 -15.69 10.76 5.95
CA PHE A 54 -16.55 9.89 6.72
C PHE A 54 -16.67 10.31 8.19
N LYS A 55 -15.86 11.26 8.68
CA LYS A 55 -15.87 11.84 10.04
C LYS A 55 -17.27 12.04 10.67
N PRO A 56 -18.27 12.63 9.96
CA PRO A 56 -19.62 12.79 10.52
C PRO A 56 -20.36 11.48 10.78
N LEU A 57 -20.10 10.42 10.00
CA LEU A 57 -20.76 9.11 10.15
C LEU A 57 -20.24 8.34 11.39
N TRP A 58 -19.01 8.59 11.82
CA TRP A 58 -18.42 7.92 12.99
C TRP A 58 -18.87 8.51 14.34
N LYS A 59 -19.53 9.67 14.36
CA LYS A 59 -19.99 10.31 15.61
C LYS A 59 -21.06 9.50 16.35
N ASP A 60 -21.78 8.62 15.65
CA ASP A 60 -22.99 7.97 16.18
C ASP A 60 -22.72 6.62 16.87
N LYS A 61 -21.52 6.04 16.74
CA LYS A 61 -21.16 4.76 17.36
C LYS A 61 -19.75 4.81 17.94
N ARG A 62 -19.61 5.43 19.13
CA ARG A 62 -18.34 5.51 19.89
C ARG A 62 -17.66 4.15 20.09
N GLU A 63 -18.42 3.07 20.13
CA GLU A 63 -17.92 1.71 20.36
C GLU A 63 -17.14 1.10 19.17
N TYR A 64 -17.30 1.63 17.95
CA TYR A 64 -16.66 1.07 16.75
C TYR A 64 -15.26 1.68 16.45
N TYR A 65 -15.02 2.93 16.85
CA TYR A 65 -13.81 3.69 16.48
C TYR A 65 -12.53 3.20 17.19
N ASP A 66 -12.64 2.80 18.46
CA ASP A 66 -11.51 2.32 19.25
C ASP A 66 -10.91 1.01 18.71
N LYS A 67 -11.72 0.17 18.07
CA LYS A 67 -11.28 -1.09 17.44
C LYS A 67 -10.46 -0.86 16.17
N TYR A 68 -10.77 0.19 15.40
CA TYR A 68 -10.05 0.51 14.15
C TYR A 68 -8.68 1.14 14.43
N LYS A 69 -8.57 1.98 15.47
CA LYS A 69 -7.32 2.64 15.87
C LYS A 69 -6.26 1.65 16.40
N TYR A 70 -6.70 0.56 17.06
CA TYR A 70 -5.79 -0.49 17.56
C TYR A 70 -5.26 -1.40 16.44
N LYS A 71 -6.05 -1.66 15.38
CA LYS A 71 -5.62 -2.51 14.24
C LYS A 71 -4.71 -1.79 13.24
N LYS A 72 -4.72 -0.46 13.17
CA LYS A 72 -3.94 0.32 12.18
C LYS A 72 -2.41 0.20 12.35
N LYS A 73 -1.93 -0.17 13.55
CA LYS A 73 -0.50 -0.57 13.74
C LYS A 73 -0.17 -1.90 13.06
N SER A 74 -1.09 -2.86 13.10
CA SER A 74 -0.80 -4.24 12.68
C SER A 74 -0.70 -4.42 11.16
N THR A 75 -1.48 -3.72 10.34
CA THR A 75 -1.50 -3.99 8.89
C THR A 75 -0.31 -3.35 8.16
N PHE A 76 0.14 -2.18 8.60
CA PHE A 76 1.32 -1.51 8.03
C PHE A 76 2.62 -2.19 8.48
N GLU A 77 2.73 -2.60 9.75
CA GLU A 77 3.82 -3.46 10.23
C GLU A 77 3.85 -4.81 9.49
N LYS A 78 2.70 -5.45 9.27
CA LYS A 78 2.63 -6.70 8.48
C LYS A 78 3.04 -6.53 7.01
N ILE A 79 2.84 -5.36 6.41
CA ILE A 79 3.38 -5.08 5.08
C ILE A 79 4.91 -4.98 5.16
N PHE A 80 5.47 -4.33 6.19
CA PHE A 80 6.92 -4.30 6.41
C PHE A 80 7.51 -5.70 6.66
N ASP A 81 6.81 -6.57 7.41
CA ASP A 81 7.21 -7.97 7.65
C ASP A 81 7.12 -8.87 6.40
N ILE A 82 6.41 -8.46 5.35
CA ILE A 82 6.34 -9.20 4.06
C ILE A 82 7.57 -8.92 3.18
N PHE A 83 8.30 -7.83 3.46
CA PHE A 83 9.50 -7.44 2.71
C PHE A 83 10.82 -7.75 3.44
N ASP A 84 10.77 -8.56 4.51
CA ASP A 84 11.93 -9.16 5.20
C ASP A 84 12.14 -10.62 4.77
#